data_AF-A0A7Y5HEE8-F1
#
_entry.id   AF-A0A7Y5HEE8-F1
#
_cell.length_a   1.000
_cell.length_b   1.000
_cell.length_c   1.000
_cell.angle_alpha   90.00
_cell.angle_beta   90.00
_cell.angle_gamma   90.00
#
_symmetry.space_group_name_H-M   'P 1'
#
loop_
_entity.id
_entity.type
_entity.pdbx_description
1 polymer ?
#
loop_
_entity_poly.entity_id
_entity_poly.type
_entity_poly.pdbx_seq_one_letter_code
_entity_poly.pdbx_strand_id
1 'polypeptide(L)' 'MPKIQWNDLPPALREHLFDRVRERKIAAEDLWRLKLWRESEPDAPEGPWFKDFGSFKVCGEGKYPRTFLLRGQAAKGKCL' A
#
# COMPACT_ATOMS: atom_id res chain seq x y z
N MET A 1 -7.94 9.16 -13.47
CA MET A 1 -7.25 7.96 -12.95
C MET A 1 -8.20 7.25 -12.01
N PRO A 2 -8.31 5.92 -12.00
CA PRO A 2 -9.19 5.22 -11.06
C PRO A 2 -8.69 5.43 -9.62
N LYS A 3 -9.58 5.32 -8.62
CA LYS A 3 -9.17 5.30 -7.21
C LYS A 3 -8.42 4.01 -6.89
N ILE A 4 -7.48 4.07 -5.94
CA ILE A 4 -6.89 2.84 -5.38
C ILE A 4 -8.01 2.06 -4.68
N GLN A 5 -8.17 0.80 -5.09
CA GLN A 5 -9.20 -0.10 -4.58
C GLN A 5 -8.70 -0.78 -3.31
N TRP A 6 -9.39 -0.53 -2.19
CA TRP A 6 -9.10 -1.15 -0.88
C TRP A 6 -10.17 -2.13 -0.41
N ASN A 7 -11.36 -2.06 -1.02
CA ASN A 7 -12.50 -2.95 -0.75
C ASN A 7 -12.59 -4.00 -1.85
N ASP A 8 -13.16 -5.16 -1.53
CA ASP A 8 -13.38 -6.27 -2.48
C ASP A 8 -12.11 -6.70 -3.23
N LEU A 9 -10.98 -6.70 -2.50
CA LEU A 9 -9.72 -7.23 -3.00
C LEU A 9 -9.86 -8.73 -3.27
N PRO A 10 -9.22 -9.27 -4.33
CA PRO A 10 -9.07 -10.70 -4.49
C PRO A 10 -8.59 -11.35 -3.18
N PRO A 11 -9.21 -12.45 -2.70
CA PRO A 11 -8.91 -13.00 -1.38
C PRO A 11 -7.43 -13.26 -1.12
N ALA A 12 -6.73 -13.87 -2.09
CA ALA A 12 -5.29 -14.13 -2.01
C ALA A 12 -4.45 -12.85 -1.90
N LEU A 13 -4.88 -11.76 -2.56
CA LEU A 13 -4.21 -10.46 -2.46
C LEU A 13 -4.43 -9.85 -1.07
N ARG A 14 -5.66 -9.93 -0.55
CA ARG A 14 -5.98 -9.45 0.80
C ARG A 14 -5.16 -10.20 1.86
N GLU A 15 -5.10 -11.52 1.78
CA GLU A 15 -4.32 -12.35 2.69
C GLU A 15 -2.82 -12.02 2.62
N HIS A 16 -2.26 -11.93 1.41
CA HIS A 16 -0.88 -11.50 1.21
C HIS A 16 -0.57 -10.17 1.89
N LEU A 17 -1.44 -9.16 1.72
CA LEU A 17 -1.24 -7.85 2.35
C LEU A 17 -1.24 -7.94 3.88
N PHE A 18 -2.12 -8.75 4.48
CA PHE A 18 -2.10 -8.98 5.93
C PHE A 18 -0.82 -9.67 6.40
N ASP A 19 -0.35 -10.70 5.68
CA ASP A 19 0.90 -11.37 6.04
C ASP A 19 2.09 -10.41 5.97
N ARG A 20 2.12 -9.55 4.95
CA ARG A 20 3.17 -8.53 4.81
C ARG A 20 3.15 -7.49 5.93
N VAL A 21 1.97 -7.10 6.43
CA VAL A 21 1.84 -6.24 7.62
C VAL A 21 2.41 -6.93 8.86
N ARG A 22 2.07 -8.21 9.07
CA ARG A 22 2.54 -9.00 10.24
C ARG A 22 4.04 -9.25 10.20
N GLU A 23 4.57 -9.77 9.10
CA GLU A 23 5.98 -10.09 8.94
C GLU A 23 6.88 -8.87 9.11
N ARG A 24 6.45 -7.71 8.58
CA ARG A 24 7.20 -6.45 8.67
C ARG A 24 6.99 -5.72 9.98
N LYS A 25 6.15 -6.26 10.88
CA LYS A 25 5.84 -5.66 12.19
C LYS A 25 5.45 -4.19 12.06
N ILE A 26 4.59 -3.86 11.10
CA ILE A 26 4.13 -2.48 10.90
C ILE A 26 3.36 -2.04 12.15
N ALA A 27 3.77 -0.92 12.73
CA ALA A 27 3.26 -0.43 14.01
C ALA A 27 1.79 0.02 13.88
N ALA A 28 1.07 0.04 15.01
CA ALA A 28 -0.33 0.45 15.03
C ALA A 28 -0.51 1.92 14.59
N GLU A 29 0.41 2.81 14.98
CA GLU A 29 0.41 4.22 14.61
C GLU A 29 0.61 4.39 13.09
N ASP A 30 1.38 3.50 12.47
CA ASP A 30 1.61 3.49 11.03
C ASP A 30 0.39 2.96 10.26
N LEU A 31 -0.35 1.99 10.82
CA LEU A 31 -1.63 1.56 10.27
C LEU A 31 -2.70 2.65 10.35
N TRP A 32 -2.65 3.53 11.36
CA TRP A 32 -3.51 4.72 11.42
C TRP A 32 -3.21 5.70 10.28
N ARG A 33 -1.92 5.98 10.00
CA ARG A 33 -1.52 6.81 8.85
C ARG A 33 -1.98 6.23 7.52
N LEU A 34 -1.87 4.90 7.38
CA LEU A 34 -2.40 4.19 6.21
C LEU A 34 -3.91 4.37 6.10
N LYS A 35 -4.66 4.23 7.20
CA LYS A 35 -6.12 4.42 7.20
C LYS A 35 -6.51 5.82 6.74
N LEU A 36 -5.90 6.86 7.30
CA LEU A 36 -6.19 8.25 6.92
C LEU A 36 -5.90 8.50 5.43
N TRP A 37 -4.81 7.94 4.91
CA TRP A 37 -4.50 8.05 3.48
C TRP A 37 -5.48 7.27 2.59
N ARG A 38 -5.99 6.12 3.04
CA ARG A 38 -7.04 5.38 2.31
C ARG A 38 -8.33 6.19 2.23
N GLU A 39 -8.69 6.87 3.30
CA GLU A 39 -9.89 7.72 3.41
C GLU A 39 -9.80 8.99 2.55
N SER A 40 -8.58 9.42 2.15
CA SER A 40 -8.41 10.53 1.20
C SER A 40 -8.61 10.11 -0.26
N GLU A 41 -9.00 8.86 -0.52
CA GLU A 41 -9.28 8.30 -1.85
C GLU A 41 -8.24 8.67 -2.94
N PRO A 42 -6.98 8.24 -2.79
CA PRO A 42 -5.92 8.58 -3.72
C PRO A 42 -6.14 7.96 -5.10
N ASP A 43 -5.72 8.69 -6.13
CA ASP A 43 -5.75 8.23 -7.50
C ASP A 43 -4.62 7.23 -7.78
N ALA A 44 -4.95 6.17 -8.50
CA ALA A 44 -4.03 5.12 -8.90
C ALA A 44 -3.49 5.37 -10.32
N PRO A 45 -2.17 5.54 -10.51
CA PRO A 45 -1.59 5.68 -11.83
C PRO A 45 -1.63 4.41 -12.64
N GLU A 46 -1.47 4.59 -13.95
CA GLU A 46 -1.20 3.50 -14.86
C GLU A 46 0.20 2.95 -14.56
N GLY A 47 0.29 1.63 -14.34
CA GLY A 47 1.54 0.96 -13.97
C GLY A 47 1.90 1.03 -12.47
N PRO A 48 3.18 0.74 -12.13
CA PRO A 48 3.63 0.65 -10.75
C PRO A 48 3.61 1.99 -10.02
N TRP A 49 3.31 1.96 -8.72
CA TRP A 49 3.33 3.10 -7.83
C TRP A 49 3.69 2.73 -6.41
N PHE A 50 4.06 3.74 -5.61
CA PHE A 50 4.24 3.57 -4.18
C PHE A 50 3.89 4.81 -3.38
N LYS A 51 3.52 4.62 -2.11
CA LYS A 51 3.42 5.65 -1.09
C LYS A 51 4.47 5.39 -0.01
N ASP A 52 5.30 6.38 0.29
CA ASP A 52 6.25 6.31 1.40
C ASP A 52 5.66 6.96 2.67
N PHE A 53 5.59 6.19 3.75
CA PHE A 53 5.17 6.65 5.08
C PHE A 53 6.36 6.89 6.01
N GLY A 54 7.58 6.78 5.49
CA GLY A 54 8.84 6.95 6.22
C GLY A 54 9.33 5.67 6.88
N SER A 55 8.51 5.00 7.69
CA SER A 55 8.85 3.73 8.35
C SER A 55 8.61 2.51 7.44
N PHE A 56 7.58 2.59 6.61
CA PHE A 56 7.22 1.58 5.62
C PHE A 56 6.74 2.25 4.32
N LYS A 57 6.61 1.46 3.26
CA LYS A 57 6.00 1.88 2.00
C LYS A 57 4.86 0.95 1.63
N VAL A 58 3.84 1.47 0.97
CA VAL A 58 2.86 0.67 0.23
C VAL A 58 3.23 0.72 -1.24
N CYS A 59 3.32 -0.42 -1.90
CA CYS A 59 3.50 -0.50 -3.34
C CYS A 59 2.25 -1.08 -3.98
N GLY A 60 1.92 -0.61 -5.18
CA GLY A 60 0.83 -1.12 -5.97
C GLY A 60 1.07 -1.01 -7.46
N GLU A 61 0.11 -1.48 -8.23
CA GLU A 61 0.13 -1.43 -9.69
C GLU A 61 -1.31 -1.31 -10.21
N GLY A 62 -1.55 -0.32 -11.07
CA GLY A 62 -2.91 0.04 -11.45
C GLY A 62 -3.75 0.32 -10.20
N LYS A 63 -5.01 -0.12 -10.18
CA LYS A 63 -5.90 0.15 -9.04
C LYS A 63 -5.59 -0.63 -7.75
N TYR A 64 -4.67 -1.60 -7.76
CA TYR A 64 -4.50 -2.50 -6.62
C TYR A 64 -3.23 -2.21 -5.80
N PRO A 65 -3.32 -2.16 -4.46
CA PRO A 65 -2.17 -2.35 -3.61
C PRO A 65 -1.62 -3.78 -3.79
N ARG A 66 -0.30 -3.93 -3.77
CA ARG A 66 0.38 -5.20 -4.06
C ARG A 66 1.22 -5.71 -2.89
N THR A 67 1.92 -4.83 -2.19
CA THR A 67 2.76 -5.24 -1.06
C THR A 67 3.09 -4.07 -0.15
N PHE A 68 3.68 -4.37 1.00
CA PHE A 68 4.32 -3.41 1.88
C PHE A 68 5.84 -3.58 1.79
N LEU A 69 6.62 -2.54 2.05
CA LEU A 69 8.08 -2.59 2.11
C LEU A 69 8.57 -1.91 3.38
N LEU A 70 9.71 -2.35 3.91
CA LEU A 70 10.42 -1.64 4.98
C LEU A 70 11.12 -0.40 4.42
N ARG A 71 11.42 0.60 5.26
CA ARG A 71 12.15 1.84 4.90
C ARG A 71 13.30 1.63 3.91
N GLY A 72 14.17 0.65 4.18
CA GLY A 72 15.39 0.38 3.40
C GLY A 72 15.19 -0.39 2.08
N GLN A 73 13.98 -0.88 1.79
CA GLN A 73 13.71 -1.59 0.55
C GLN A 73 13.31 -0.61 -0.56
N ALA A 74 13.91 -0.78 -1.74
CA ALA A 74 13.61 0.07 -2.90
C ALA A 74 12.21 -0.21 -3.46
N ALA A 75 11.44 0.85 -3.67
CA ALA A 75 10.16 0.80 -4.37
C ALA A 75 10.33 1.15 -5.85
N LYS A 76 9.40 0.68 -6.69
CA LYS A 76 9.37 0.97 -8.13
C LYS A 76 8.11 1.76 -8.47
N GLY A 77 8.19 2.60 -9.50
CA GLY A 77 7.04 3.32 -10.04
C GLY A 77 6.88 4.74 -9.53
N LYS A 78 5.70 5.32 -9.79
CA LYS A 78 5.37 6.70 -9.42
C LYS A 78 5.16 6.84 -7.90
N CYS A 79 5.78 7.86 -7.29
CA CYS A 79 5.56 8.21 -5.89
C CYS A 79 4.24 8.98 -5.74
N LEU A 80 3.44 8.62 -4.73
CA LEU A 80 2.16 9.23 -4.33
C LEU A 80 2.26 9.95 -2.98
#